data_AF-A0A1A3SXV9-F1
#
_entry.id   AF-A0A1A3SXV9-F1
#
_cell.length_a   1.000
_cell.length_b   1.000
_cell.length_c   1.000
_cell.angle_alpha   90.00
_cell.angle_beta   90.00
_cell.angle_gamma   90.00
#
_symmetry.space_group_name_H-M   'P 1'
#
loop_
_entity.id
_entity.type
_entity.pdbx_description
1 polymer ?
#
loop_
_entity_poly.entity_id
_entity_poly.type
_entity_poly.pdbx_seq_one_letter_code
_entity_poly.pdbx_strand_id
1 'polypeptide(L)'
;MIGIYGVVVEAMVEMLLSRGGRDDVAAAQAAMTKLSRRTVEPQIVLNRLLLLRLDALLAGARGDRQRCHESAERYRALAIEYGYEAHIAKAEAMS
;
A
#
# COMPACT_ATOMS: atom_id res chain seq x y z
N MET A 1 -3.79 15.59 7.66
CA MET A 1 -5.10 15.11 7.15
C MET A 1 -4.82 14.14 6.01
N ILE A 2 -5.35 12.91 6.03
CA ILE A 2 -5.38 12.11 4.79
C ILE A 2 -6.31 12.88 3.86
N GLY A 3 -5.77 13.71 2.97
CA GLY A 3 -6.60 14.38 1.97
C GLY A 3 -7.29 13.33 1.13
N ILE A 4 -8.50 13.62 0.63
CA ILE A 4 -9.33 12.77 -0.26
C ILE A 4 -8.49 12.04 -1.34
N TYR A 5 -7.40 12.67 -1.78
CA TYR A 5 -6.41 12.11 -2.69
C TYR A 5 -5.83 10.74 -2.29
N GLY A 6 -5.52 10.49 -1.01
CA GLY A 6 -4.94 9.22 -0.57
C GLY A 6 -5.91 8.05 -0.70
N VAL A 7 -7.16 8.26 -0.32
CA VAL A 7 -8.24 7.26 -0.39
C VAL A 7 -8.59 6.92 -1.84
N VAL A 8 -8.63 7.93 -2.71
CA VAL A 8 -8.90 7.72 -4.15
C VAL A 8 -7.78 6.93 -4.81
N VAL A 9 -6.51 7.21 -4.47
CA VAL A 9 -5.38 6.46 -5.01
C VAL A 9 -5.36 5.02 -4.50
N GLU A 10 -5.69 4.78 -3.22
CA GLU A 10 -5.82 3.42 -2.67
C GLU A 10 -6.82 2.59 -3.48
N ALA A 11 -8.05 3.09 -3.64
CA ALA A 11 -9.10 2.39 -4.38
C ALA A 11 -8.74 2.17 -5.85
N MET A 12 -8.09 3.14 -6.50
CA MET A 12 -7.64 3.00 -7.89
C MET A 12 -6.56 1.93 -8.02
N VAL A 13 -5.58 1.89 -7.11
CA VAL A 13 -4.51 0.88 -7.12
C VAL A 13 -5.09 -0.51 -6.84
N GLU A 14 -5.95 -0.67 -5.85
CA GLU A 14 -6.61 -1.96 -5.57
C GLU A 14 -7.39 -2.47 -6.79
N MET A 15 -8.14 -1.60 -7.46
CA MET A 15 -8.89 -1.96 -8.68
C MET A 15 -7.97 -2.35 -9.85
N LEU A 16 -6.90 -1.60 -10.10
CA LEU A 16 -5.92 -1.92 -11.14
C LEU A 16 -5.22 -3.26 -10.87
N LEU A 17 -4.78 -3.48 -9.64
CA LEU A 17 -4.11 -4.72 -9.26
C LEU A 17 -5.05 -5.93 -9.30
N SER A 18 -6.35 -5.75 -9.04
CA SER A 18 -7.35 -6.83 -9.18
C SER A 18 -7.49 -7.35 -10.62
N ARG A 19 -7.23 -6.48 -11.61
CA ARG A 19 -7.24 -6.84 -13.04
C ARG A 19 -5.95 -7.50 -13.49
N GLY A 20 -4.82 -7.16 -12.85
CA GLY A 20 -3.54 -7.85 -12.99
C GLY A 20 -2.84 -7.71 -14.36
N GLY A 21 -3.37 -6.91 -15.29
CA GLY A 21 -2.74 -6.67 -16.58
C GLY A 21 -1.41 -5.91 -16.43
N ARG A 22 -0.46 -6.12 -17.34
CA ARG A 22 0.85 -5.40 -17.31
C ARG A 22 0.66 -3.88 -17.30
N ASP A 23 -0.28 -3.37 -18.10
CA ASP A 23 -0.59 -1.95 -18.15
C ASP A 23 -1.27 -1.46 -16.86
N ASP A 24 -2.09 -2.30 -16.23
CA ASP A 24 -2.72 -2.00 -14.94
C ASP A 24 -1.67 -1.91 -13.82
N VAL A 25 -0.70 -2.82 -13.79
CA VAL A 25 0.43 -2.82 -12.85
C VAL A 25 1.33 -1.59 -13.06
N ALA A 26 1.58 -1.19 -14.31
CA ALA A 26 2.34 0.02 -14.62
C ALA A 26 1.59 1.29 -14.18
N ALA A 27 0.28 1.35 -14.41
CA ALA A 27 -0.57 2.46 -13.96
C ALA A 27 -0.63 2.56 -12.42
N ALA A 28 -0.75 1.42 -11.73
CA ALA A 28 -0.73 1.36 -10.27
C ALA A 28 0.60 1.89 -9.70
N GLN A 29 1.73 1.49 -10.27
CA GLN A 29 3.04 2.04 -9.89
C GLN A 29 3.11 3.55 -10.07
N ALA A 30 2.67 4.06 -11.21
CA ALA A 30 2.72 5.50 -11.50
C ALA A 30 1.87 6.31 -10.52
N ALA A 31 0.71 5.79 -10.13
CA ALA A 31 -0.15 6.39 -9.12
C ALA A 31 0.53 6.40 -7.74
N MET A 32 1.14 5.27 -7.35
CA MET A 32 1.87 5.14 -6.09
C MET A 32 3.07 6.09 -6.02
N THR A 33 3.83 6.23 -7.11
CA THR A 33 4.94 7.21 -7.20
C THR A 33 4.45 8.65 -7.01
N LYS A 34 3.31 9.01 -7.59
CA LYS A 34 2.71 10.34 -7.42
C LYS A 34 2.23 10.56 -5.98
N LEU A 35 1.64 9.53 -5.36
CA LEU A 35 1.22 9.57 -3.97
C LEU A 35 2.42 9.79 -3.05
N SER A 36 3.47 8.97 -3.14
CA SER A 36 4.67 9.10 -2.29
C SER A 36 5.32 10.49 -2.36
N ARG A 37 5.27 11.15 -3.52
CA ARG A 37 5.79 12.53 -3.69
C ARG A 37 4.91 13.61 -3.07
N ARG A 38 3.62 13.35 -2.86
CA ARG A 38 2.67 14.26 -2.20
C ARG A 38 2.59 14.03 -0.70
N THR A 39 2.83 12.80 -0.29
CA THR A 39 2.79 12.34 1.11
C THR A 39 4.08 12.71 1.87
N VAL A 40 4.56 13.94 1.68
CA VAL A 40 5.82 14.47 2.26
C VAL A 40 5.65 14.83 3.75
N GLU A 41 4.52 14.50 4.37
CA GLU A 41 4.35 14.54 5.82
C GLU A 41 4.53 13.12 6.40
N PRO A 42 5.80 12.67 6.60
CA PRO A 42 6.09 11.37 7.19
C PRO A 42 5.52 11.21 8.61
N GLN A 43 5.08 12.30 9.22
CA GLN A 43 4.57 12.33 10.59
C GLN A 43 3.17 11.69 10.70
N ILE A 44 2.42 11.62 9.59
CA ILE A 44 1.10 10.96 9.57
C ILE A 44 1.29 9.45 9.43
N VAL A 45 1.02 8.71 10.50
CA VAL A 45 1.15 7.24 10.56
C VAL A 45 0.28 6.54 9.51
N LEU A 46 -0.96 7.00 9.31
CA LEU A 46 -1.88 6.41 8.34
C LEU A 46 -1.36 6.49 6.90
N ASN A 47 -0.61 7.55 6.57
CA ASN A 47 0.03 7.68 5.28
C ASN A 47 1.16 6.64 5.09
N ARG A 48 1.93 6.38 6.15
CA ARG A 48 2.96 5.32 6.14
C ARG A 48 2.33 3.93 6.00
N LEU A 49 1.25 3.65 6.73
CA LEU A 49 0.49 2.40 6.62
C LEU A 49 -0.04 2.18 5.19
N LEU A 50 -0.63 3.22 4.60
CA LEU A 50 -1.14 3.15 3.23
C LEU A 50 -0.02 2.82 2.24
N LEU A 51 1.12 3.53 2.31
CA LEU A 51 2.24 3.30 1.39
C LEU A 51 2.83 1.89 1.52
N LEU A 52 2.99 1.38 2.74
CA LEU A 52 3.51 0.02 2.96
C LEU A 52 2.56 -1.05 2.40
N ARG A 53 1.24 -0.89 2.61
CA ARG A 53 0.24 -1.80 2.06
C ARG A 53 0.24 -1.81 0.53
N LEU A 54 0.24 -0.63 -0.09
CA LEU A 54 0.24 -0.53 -1.56
C LEU A 54 1.54 -1.08 -2.18
N ASP A 55 2.70 -0.90 -1.53
CA ASP A 55 3.97 -1.47 -2.00
C ASP A 55 3.95 -3.00 -1.97
N ALA A 56 3.42 -3.60 -0.90
CA ALA A 56 3.28 -5.04 -0.80
C ALA A 56 2.36 -5.62 -1.89
N LEU A 57 1.18 -5.01 -2.12
CA LEU A 57 0.25 -5.43 -3.17
C LEU A 57 0.89 -5.34 -4.57
N LEU A 58 1.60 -4.25 -4.86
CA LEU A 58 2.25 -4.05 -6.15
C LEU A 58 3.40 -5.04 -6.37
N ALA A 59 4.19 -5.32 -5.35
CA ALA A 59 5.24 -6.33 -5.39
C ALA A 59 4.67 -7.72 -5.66
N GLY A 60 3.57 -8.09 -4.99
CA GLY A 60 2.84 -9.33 -5.26
C GLY A 60 2.37 -9.45 -6.71
N ALA A 61 1.77 -8.38 -7.26
CA ALA A 61 1.32 -8.35 -8.65
C ALA A 61 2.48 -8.44 -9.67
N ARG A 62 3.70 -8.07 -9.28
CA ARG A 62 4.92 -8.22 -10.10
C ARG A 62 5.60 -9.57 -9.95
N GLY A 63 5.14 -10.41 -9.02
CA GLY A 63 5.81 -11.65 -8.65
C GLY A 63 7.05 -11.46 -7.76
N ASP A 64 7.29 -10.25 -7.27
CA ASP A 64 8.37 -9.95 -6.32
C ASP A 64 7.94 -10.33 -4.89
N ARG A 65 8.01 -11.63 -4.60
CA ARG A 65 7.56 -12.19 -3.32
C ARG A 65 8.36 -11.66 -2.13
N GLN A 66 9.65 -11.43 -2.30
CA GLN A 66 10.50 -10.92 -1.22
C GLN A 66 10.05 -9.51 -0.83
N ARG A 67 9.89 -8.62 -1.81
CA ARG A 67 9.44 -7.25 -1.56
C ARG A 67 8.01 -7.20 -1.01
N CYS A 68 7.14 -8.09 -1.48
CA CYS A 68 5.79 -8.26 -0.97
C CYS A 68 5.82 -8.58 0.53
N HIS A 69 6.57 -9.60 0.93
CA HIS A 69 6.70 -10.04 2.31
C HIS A 69 7.34 -8.96 3.20
N GLU A 70 8.45 -8.36 2.79
CA GLU A 70 9.13 -7.30 3.56
C GLU A 70 8.20 -6.10 3.83
N SER A 71 7.39 -5.73 2.84
CA SER A 71 6.47 -4.60 2.95
C SER A 71 5.25 -4.95 3.81
N ALA A 72 4.71 -6.17 3.69
CA ALA A 72 3.62 -6.67 4.53
C ALA A 72 4.03 -6.77 6.01
N GLU A 73 5.24 -7.24 6.30
CA GLU A 73 5.76 -7.31 7.67
C GLU A 73 5.94 -5.93 8.29
N ARG A 74 6.51 -4.97 7.55
CA ARG A 74 6.62 -3.57 8.01
C ARG A 74 5.25 -2.92 8.21
N TYR A 75 4.29 -3.21 7.34
CA TYR A 75 2.91 -2.77 7.48
C TYR A 75 2.28 -3.33 8.76
N ARG A 76 2.42 -4.63 9.01
CA ARG A 76 1.93 -5.31 10.21
C ARG A 76 2.55 -4.74 11.48
N ALA A 77 3.87 -4.61 11.52
CA ALA A 77 4.59 -4.07 12.68
C ALA A 77 4.11 -2.67 13.04
N LEU A 78 3.93 -1.79 12.04
CA LEU A 78 3.43 -0.45 12.25
C LEU A 78 1.95 -0.44 12.69
N ALA A 79 1.13 -1.38 12.19
CA ALA A 79 -0.26 -1.50 12.63
C ALA A 79 -0.36 -1.95 14.10
N ILE A 80 0.51 -2.87 14.53
CA ILE A 80 0.63 -3.33 15.93
C ILE A 80 1.08 -2.18 16.84
N GLU A 81 2.10 -1.41 16.44
CA GLU A 81 2.63 -0.29 17.24
C GLU A 81 1.53 0.73 17.64
N TYR A 82 0.57 0.97 16.75
CA TYR A 82 -0.51 1.94 16.96
C TYR A 82 -1.87 1.31 17.30
N GLY A 83 -1.96 -0.02 17.47
CA GLY A 83 -3.21 -0.73 17.82
C GLY A 83 -4.29 -0.66 16.74
N TYR A 84 -3.92 -0.61 15.46
CA TYR A 84 -4.88 -0.54 14.36
C TYR A 84 -5.35 -1.94 13.92
N GLU A 85 -6.28 -2.52 14.67
CA GLU A 85 -6.80 -3.89 14.48
C GLU A 85 -7.22 -4.21 13.04
N ALA A 86 -7.95 -3.31 12.38
CA ALA A 86 -8.37 -3.50 10.99
C ALA A 86 -7.18 -3.58 10.01
N HIS A 87 -6.07 -2.90 10.30
CA HIS A 87 -4.86 -2.97 9.49
C HIS A 87 -4.03 -4.22 9.80
N ILE A 88 -4.05 -4.72 11.03
CA ILE A 88 -3.42 -5.99 11.41
C ILE A 88 -4.09 -7.14 10.64
N ALA A 89 -5.43 -7.22 10.66
CA ALA A 89 -6.18 -8.23 9.92
C ALA A 89 -5.94 -8.16 8.40
N LYS A 90 -5.81 -6.95 7.84
CA LYS A 90 -5.44 -6.76 6.43
C LYS A 90 -4.04 -7.29 6.14
N ALA A 91 -3.06 -7.08 7.02
CA ALA A 91 -1.70 -7.57 6.81
C ALA A 91 -1.63 -9.10 6.86
N GLU A 92 -2.37 -9.74 7.77
CA GLU A 92 -2.47 -11.20 7.89
C GLU A 92 -3.06 -11.85 6.63
N ALA A 93 -3.98 -11.18 5.94
CA ALA A 93 -4.54 -11.65 4.68
C ALA A 93 -3.58 -11.51 3.47
N MET A 94 -2.41 -10.90 3.64
CA MET A 94 -1.42 -10.68 2.57
C MET A 94 -0.28 -11.71 2.57
N SER A 95 -0.11 -12.44 3.67
CA SER A 95 0.77 -13.61 3.83
C SER A 95 0.22 -14.85 3.14
#